data_AF-A0A849YZ58-F1
#
_entry.id   AF-A0A849YZ58-F1
#
_cell.length_a   1.000
_cell.length_b   1.000
_cell.length_c   1.000
_cell.angle_alpha   90.00
_cell.angle_beta   90.00
_cell.angle_gamma   90.00
#
_symmetry.space_group_name_H-M   'P 1'
#
loop_
_entity.id
_entity.type
_entity.pdbx_description
1 polymer ?
#
loop_
_entity_poly.entity_id
_entity_poly.type
_entity_poly.pdbx_seq_one_letter_code
_entity_poly.pdbx_strand_id
1 'polypeptide(L)'
;MIRTPFMARAGSAQGRIQPSGFTAPEGSFVFALGAPSKRRFEVGDYIEVRQDLGIVAAKRLLARLRLEPNPEAIAGYTWRLTFSSSTVRTLEYVVDRPADLSDVSLFWNGLGFASFRLTLEGPPGDRPFTASPMVYVDAVQFDTGDSLRLTNRFPEPGHVGVPRDTSVAVEITTTTADTISLPNTQLYVNGVLAFAGGVVQAGFSGSHSFPDMTQRTIRIVVTPDDLFESEQVVSVRAVSRLTTAGTAIDETYAFTCEDQTPAGFESILARDERTIRVTWNEDVLQVSPTGANDALNPANWTLTATAGFPAVPLSVASVRTVSGPVVDLVTNIPMTPRATYEVSASAIADAFGNSDDGTYGEPGYWGDDDEAEEDWG
;
A
#
# COMPACT_ATOMS: atom_id res chain seq x y z
N MET A 1 -4.48 -32.88 13.56
CA MET A 1 -3.76 -31.65 13.93
C MET A 1 -4.47 -31.07 15.16
N ILE A 2 -3.86 -31.12 16.33
CA ILE A 2 -4.52 -30.71 17.60
C ILE A 2 -4.41 -29.19 17.71
N ARG A 3 -5.55 -28.48 17.60
CA ARG A 3 -5.64 -27.03 17.84
C ARG A 3 -5.76 -26.81 19.36
N THR A 4 -4.71 -26.33 20.02
CA THR A 4 -4.76 -25.97 21.44
C THR A 4 -5.36 -24.57 21.59
N PRO A 5 -6.47 -24.38 22.33
CA PRO A 5 -7.07 -23.06 22.48
C PRO A 5 -6.20 -22.13 23.35
N PHE A 6 -5.93 -20.92 22.86
CA PHE A 6 -5.35 -19.82 23.63
C PHE A 6 -6.29 -19.46 24.79
N MET A 7 -5.82 -19.55 26.04
CA MET A 7 -6.61 -19.19 27.22
C MET A 7 -6.39 -17.71 27.59
N ALA A 8 -7.49 -16.95 27.67
CA ALA A 8 -7.49 -15.55 28.10
C ALA A 8 -7.14 -15.40 29.59
N ARG A 9 -6.38 -14.36 29.96
CA ARG A 9 -6.32 -13.86 31.34
C ARG A 9 -7.24 -12.65 31.48
N ALA A 10 -7.98 -12.59 32.59
CA ALA A 10 -8.99 -11.57 32.86
C ALA A 10 -8.38 -10.16 32.98
N GLY A 11 -8.91 -9.20 32.22
CA GLY A 11 -8.61 -7.77 32.36
C GLY A 11 -8.58 -6.94 31.06
N SER A 12 -8.44 -7.56 29.89
CA SER A 12 -8.38 -6.89 28.59
C SER A 12 -9.56 -7.27 27.69
N ALA A 13 -10.06 -6.31 26.91
CA ALA A 13 -11.10 -6.56 25.92
C ALA A 13 -10.56 -7.52 24.85
N GLN A 14 -10.98 -8.78 24.92
CA GLN A 14 -10.78 -9.79 23.88
C GLN A 14 -12.15 -10.33 23.52
N GLY A 15 -12.48 -10.30 22.23
CA GLY A 15 -13.65 -10.94 21.66
C GLY A 15 -13.24 -11.75 20.44
N ARG A 16 -13.87 -12.90 20.24
CA ARG A 16 -13.96 -13.49 18.90
C ARG A 16 -14.92 -12.62 18.09
N ILE A 17 -14.43 -11.51 17.58
CA ILE A 17 -15.18 -10.66 16.66
C ILE A 17 -14.86 -11.17 15.27
N GLN A 18 -15.88 -11.63 14.54
CA GLN A 18 -15.74 -11.91 13.13
C GLN A 18 -15.81 -10.56 12.38
N PRO A 19 -14.75 -10.10 11.72
CA PRO A 19 -14.78 -8.87 10.93
C PRO A 19 -15.82 -8.98 9.82
N SER A 20 -16.55 -7.89 9.59
CA SER A 20 -17.45 -7.76 8.44
C SER A 20 -16.65 -7.56 7.16
N GLY A 21 -17.00 -8.26 6.08
CA GLY A 21 -16.38 -8.06 4.77
C GLY A 21 -15.07 -8.80 4.55
N PHE A 22 -14.58 -9.57 5.52
CA PHE A 22 -13.39 -10.42 5.35
C PHE A 22 -13.64 -11.83 5.87
N THR A 23 -13.34 -12.81 5.02
CA THR A 23 -13.43 -14.23 5.39
C THR A 23 -12.04 -14.73 5.73
N ALA A 24 -11.86 -15.24 6.94
CA ALA A 24 -10.60 -15.79 7.40
C ALA A 24 -10.15 -16.95 6.49
N PRO A 25 -8.97 -16.85 5.83
CA PRO A 25 -8.51 -17.87 4.89
C PRO A 25 -8.33 -19.25 5.52
N GLU A 26 -7.91 -19.33 6.79
CA GLU A 26 -7.75 -20.59 7.54
C GLU A 26 -9.02 -20.98 8.35
N GLY A 27 -10.12 -20.27 8.11
CA GLY A 27 -11.46 -20.55 8.63
C GLY A 27 -12.01 -19.46 9.56
N SER A 28 -11.75 -19.57 10.86
CA SER A 28 -12.23 -18.61 11.86
C SER A 28 -11.07 -18.08 12.67
N PHE A 29 -11.08 -16.78 12.93
CA PHE A 29 -10.09 -16.12 13.75
C PHE A 29 -9.94 -16.77 15.13
N VAL A 30 -8.70 -17.00 15.54
CA VAL A 30 -8.36 -17.49 16.87
C VAL A 30 -8.77 -16.45 17.91
N PHE A 31 -8.38 -15.18 17.68
CA PHE A 31 -8.74 -14.01 18.49
C PHE A 31 -8.50 -12.70 17.71
N ALA A 32 -9.07 -11.61 18.21
CA ALA A 32 -8.76 -10.25 17.78
C ALA A 32 -8.23 -9.43 18.96
N LEU A 33 -7.24 -8.57 18.70
CA LEU A 33 -6.79 -7.53 19.61
C LEU A 33 -7.34 -6.19 19.15
N GLY A 34 -7.74 -5.36 20.12
CA GLY A 34 -8.31 -4.05 19.85
C GLY A 34 -9.80 -4.09 19.52
N ALA A 35 -10.41 -2.92 19.59
CA ALA A 35 -11.80 -2.66 19.19
C ALA A 35 -12.07 -1.14 19.23
N PRO A 36 -13.09 -0.65 18.51
CA PRO A 36 -13.73 0.60 18.88
C PRO A 36 -14.25 0.46 20.31
N SER A 37 -13.66 1.21 21.24
CA SER A 37 -14.01 1.15 22.66
C SER A 37 -14.48 2.53 23.12
N LYS A 38 -15.15 2.61 24.28
CA LYS A 38 -15.33 3.91 24.96
C LYS A 38 -14.21 4.17 25.96
N ARG A 39 -13.19 3.31 25.99
CA ARG A 39 -12.05 3.41 26.88
C ARG A 39 -11.03 4.36 26.26
N ARG A 40 -10.46 5.20 27.12
CA ARG A 40 -9.34 6.07 26.81
C ARG A 40 -8.04 5.27 26.91
N PHE A 41 -7.20 5.33 25.88
CA PHE A 41 -5.86 4.74 25.89
C PHE A 41 -4.79 5.81 26.13
N GLU A 42 -3.87 5.58 27.05
CA GLU A 42 -2.70 6.43 27.29
C GLU A 42 -1.43 5.82 26.67
N VAL A 43 -0.41 6.64 26.44
CA VAL A 43 0.89 6.12 25.96
C VAL A 43 1.43 5.09 26.95
N GLY A 44 1.83 3.93 26.43
CA GLY A 44 2.26 2.78 27.22
C GLY A 44 1.14 1.80 27.57
N ASP A 45 -0.13 2.15 27.35
CA ASP A 45 -1.21 1.17 27.41
C ASP A 45 -1.03 0.10 26.34
N TYR A 46 -1.46 -1.12 26.67
CA TYR A 46 -1.39 -2.24 25.76
C TYR A 46 -2.57 -3.20 25.89
N ILE A 47 -2.78 -3.96 24.82
CA ILE A 47 -3.70 -5.09 24.75
C ILE A 47 -2.86 -6.31 24.43
N GLU A 48 -2.89 -7.35 25.27
CA GLU A 48 -2.10 -8.55 25.05
C GLU A 48 -2.94 -9.81 25.08
N VAL A 49 -2.63 -10.72 24.16
CA VAL A 49 -3.02 -12.12 24.19
C VAL A 49 -1.75 -12.91 24.41
N ARG A 50 -1.70 -13.71 25.47
CA ARG A 50 -0.55 -14.55 25.81
C ARG A 50 -1.01 -15.96 26.11
N GLN A 51 -0.28 -16.95 25.59
CA GLN A 51 -0.46 -18.35 25.95
C GLN A 51 0.87 -18.96 26.35
N ASP A 52 0.89 -19.61 27.50
CA ASP A 52 2.01 -20.46 27.90
C ASP A 52 1.92 -21.79 27.12
N LEU A 53 3.03 -22.20 26.52
CA LEU A 53 3.15 -23.32 25.59
C LEU A 53 4.23 -24.29 26.07
N GLY A 54 3.85 -25.56 26.17
CA GLY A 54 4.75 -26.69 26.50
C GLY A 54 5.09 -27.56 25.29
N ILE A 55 5.19 -26.97 24.10
CA ILE A 55 5.32 -27.72 22.84
C ILE A 55 6.79 -27.82 22.45
N VAL A 56 7.43 -28.92 22.87
CA VAL A 56 8.88 -29.15 22.66
C VAL A 56 9.25 -29.58 21.24
N ALA A 57 8.32 -30.17 20.49
CA ALA A 57 8.58 -30.68 19.15
C ALA A 57 8.52 -29.60 18.06
N ALA A 58 7.88 -28.46 18.35
CA ALA A 58 7.83 -27.34 17.42
C ALA A 58 9.21 -26.69 17.32
N LYS A 59 9.53 -26.19 16.14
CA LYS A 59 10.75 -25.43 15.85
C LYS A 59 10.44 -24.00 15.42
N ARG A 60 9.19 -23.73 15.05
CA ARG A 60 8.72 -22.42 14.60
C ARG A 60 7.23 -22.24 14.89
N LEU A 61 6.84 -21.01 15.18
CA LEU A 61 5.47 -20.54 15.20
C LEU A 61 5.19 -19.80 13.89
N LEU A 62 4.13 -20.17 13.19
CA LEU A 62 3.64 -19.47 12.02
C LEU A 62 2.32 -18.81 12.38
N ALA A 63 2.16 -17.53 12.07
CA ALA A 63 0.93 -16.79 12.29
C ALA A 63 0.45 -16.15 11.00
N ARG A 64 -0.87 -16.10 10.82
CA ARG A 64 -1.51 -15.25 9.82
C ARG A 64 -2.25 -14.14 10.52
N LEU A 65 -1.91 -12.90 10.18
CA LEU A 65 -2.41 -11.70 10.84
C LEU A 65 -3.08 -10.79 9.81
N ARG A 66 -4.22 -10.22 10.19
CA ARG A 66 -4.81 -9.09 9.47
C ARG A 66 -4.75 -7.85 10.34
N LEU A 67 -4.23 -6.77 9.79
CA LEU A 67 -4.09 -5.48 10.45
C LEU A 67 -5.14 -4.52 9.88
N GLU A 68 -5.86 -3.84 10.76
CA GLU A 68 -6.73 -2.71 10.44
C GLU A 68 -6.27 -1.52 11.27
N PRO A 69 -5.89 -0.40 10.64
CA PRO A 69 -5.31 0.74 11.34
C PRO A 69 -6.35 1.43 12.22
N ASN A 70 -5.87 2.28 13.12
CA ASN A 70 -6.76 3.07 13.94
C ASN A 70 -7.49 4.11 13.07
N PRO A 71 -8.84 4.12 13.03
CA PRO A 71 -9.58 5.13 12.27
C PRO A 71 -9.37 6.55 12.83
N GLU A 72 -8.90 6.67 14.07
CA GLU A 72 -8.63 7.94 14.75
C GLU A 72 -7.12 8.25 14.80
N ALA A 73 -6.31 7.80 13.83
CA ALA A 73 -4.86 8.02 13.83
C ALA A 73 -4.48 9.50 14.12
N ILE A 74 -3.59 9.72 15.09
CA ILE A 74 -3.12 11.05 15.49
C ILE A 74 -1.63 11.17 15.18
N ALA A 75 -1.24 12.25 14.51
CA ALA A 75 0.17 12.53 14.24
C ALA A 75 1.03 12.48 15.52
N GLY A 76 2.16 11.78 15.43
CA GLY A 76 3.11 11.58 16.54
C GLY A 76 2.79 10.39 17.45
N TYR A 77 1.68 9.69 17.25
CA TYR A 77 1.34 8.48 17.99
C TYR A 77 1.27 7.28 17.05
N THR A 78 1.73 6.13 17.55
CA THR A 78 1.84 4.92 16.74
C THR A 78 1.37 3.72 17.55
N TRP A 79 0.55 2.88 16.92
CA TRP A 79 0.23 1.57 17.49
C TRP A 79 1.20 0.53 16.97
N ARG A 80 1.85 -0.20 17.88
CA ARG A 80 2.82 -1.23 17.57
C ARG A 80 2.28 -2.59 17.97
N LEU A 81 2.18 -3.49 17.01
CA LEU A 81 1.93 -4.90 17.23
C LEU A 81 3.27 -5.62 17.44
N THR A 82 3.34 -6.37 18.52
CA THR A 82 4.49 -7.13 18.96
C THR A 82 4.09 -8.61 19.00
N PHE A 83 4.72 -9.44 18.17
CA PHE A 83 4.63 -10.90 18.29
C PHE A 83 5.91 -11.41 18.94
N SER A 84 5.79 -12.00 20.12
CA SER A 84 6.94 -12.44 20.91
C SER A 84 6.84 -13.90 21.33
N SER A 85 8.00 -14.50 21.58
CA SER A 85 8.13 -15.79 22.25
C SER A 85 9.00 -15.65 23.49
N SER A 86 8.88 -16.58 24.44
CA SER A 86 9.73 -16.67 25.64
C SER A 86 11.23 -16.65 25.35
N THR A 87 11.61 -17.09 24.14
CA THR A 87 12.93 -16.86 23.58
C THR A 87 12.99 -15.49 22.93
N VAL A 88 13.49 -14.51 23.69
CA VAL A 88 14.08 -13.17 23.39
C VAL A 88 13.67 -12.42 22.11
N ARG A 89 13.46 -13.11 21.00
CA ARG A 89 13.08 -12.56 19.72
C ARG A 89 11.61 -12.15 19.69
N THR A 90 11.46 -10.94 19.18
CA THR A 90 10.21 -10.22 19.08
C THR A 90 10.14 -9.66 17.68
N LEU A 91 9.00 -9.84 17.01
CA LEU A 91 8.66 -9.15 15.78
C LEU A 91 7.79 -7.97 16.10
N GLU A 92 8.05 -6.86 15.44
CA GLU A 92 7.30 -5.63 15.59
C GLU A 92 6.75 -5.19 14.25
N TYR A 93 5.49 -4.76 14.27
CA TYR A 93 4.78 -4.20 13.13
C TYR A 93 4.13 -2.91 13.59
N VAL A 94 4.28 -1.86 12.79
CA VAL A 94 3.47 -0.66 12.95
C VAL A 94 2.09 -0.93 12.34
N VAL A 95 1.03 -0.53 13.04
CA VAL A 95 -0.37 -0.73 12.62
C VAL A 95 -0.95 0.59 12.13
N ASP A 96 -0.36 1.13 11.07
CA ASP A 96 -0.70 2.41 10.43
C ASP A 96 -1.49 2.27 9.13
N ARG A 97 -1.49 1.07 8.54
CA ARG A 97 -2.23 0.74 7.32
C ARG A 97 -2.89 -0.63 7.37
N PRO A 98 -3.89 -0.88 6.50
CA PRO A 98 -4.41 -2.24 6.33
C PRO A 98 -3.32 -3.17 5.81
N ALA A 99 -3.26 -4.39 6.34
CA ALA A 99 -2.26 -5.39 5.94
C ALA A 99 -2.79 -6.83 6.13
N ASP A 100 -2.39 -7.77 5.26
CA ASP A 100 -2.65 -9.22 5.40
C ASP A 100 -1.30 -9.96 5.41
N LEU A 101 -0.78 -10.15 6.62
CA LEU A 101 0.50 -10.77 6.87
C LEU A 101 0.33 -12.29 6.91
N SER A 102 0.71 -12.96 5.82
CA SER A 102 0.51 -14.41 5.63
C SER A 102 1.71 -15.28 6.02
N ASP A 103 2.88 -14.69 6.28
CA ASP A 103 4.14 -15.41 6.51
C ASP A 103 4.85 -14.98 7.80
N VAL A 104 4.08 -14.53 8.79
CA VAL A 104 4.62 -14.13 10.09
C VAL A 104 5.16 -15.36 10.80
N SER A 105 6.44 -15.34 11.17
CA SER A 105 7.09 -16.47 11.79
C SER A 105 8.07 -16.11 12.90
N LEU A 106 8.03 -16.88 13.98
CA LEU A 106 9.05 -16.82 15.03
C LEU A 106 9.73 -18.18 15.17
N PHE A 107 11.05 -18.14 15.33
CA PHE A 107 11.79 -19.32 15.79
C PHE A 107 11.30 -19.73 17.19
N TRP A 108 11.16 -21.04 17.41
CA TRP A 108 10.65 -21.61 18.67
C TRP A 108 11.62 -22.66 19.19
N ASN A 109 12.02 -22.56 20.46
CA ASN A 109 12.98 -23.47 21.08
C ASN A 109 12.35 -24.54 22.01
N GLY A 110 11.02 -24.63 22.05
CA GLY A 110 10.31 -25.73 22.70
C GLY A 110 9.58 -25.41 24.00
N LEU A 111 9.95 -24.37 24.75
CA LEU A 111 9.32 -24.07 26.05
C LEU A 111 9.12 -22.56 26.29
N GLY A 112 7.92 -22.21 26.78
CA GLY A 112 7.65 -20.94 27.44
C GLY A 112 6.32 -20.35 27.00
N PHE A 113 6.29 -19.21 26.31
CA PHE A 113 5.04 -18.55 25.91
C PHE A 113 5.12 -17.95 24.52
N ALA A 114 3.97 -17.80 23.87
CA ALA A 114 3.79 -16.91 22.73
C ALA A 114 2.84 -15.78 23.13
N SER A 115 3.12 -14.55 22.72
CA SER A 115 2.18 -13.45 22.91
C SER A 115 2.12 -12.50 21.73
N PHE A 116 0.92 -11.96 21.52
CA PHE A 116 0.64 -10.85 20.64
C PHE A 116 0.26 -9.68 21.53
N ARG A 117 0.97 -8.56 21.41
CA ARG A 117 0.74 -7.36 22.20
C ARG A 117 0.61 -6.16 21.28
N LEU A 118 -0.48 -5.41 21.41
CA LEU A 118 -0.70 -4.15 20.72
C LEU A 118 -0.47 -3.02 21.72
N THR A 119 0.53 -2.18 21.49
CA THR A 119 0.96 -1.11 22.41
C THR A 119 0.81 0.26 21.74
N LEU A 120 0.34 1.26 22.50
CA LEU A 120 0.33 2.65 22.05
C LEU A 120 1.64 3.35 22.42
N GLU A 121 2.34 3.87 21.42
CA GLU A 121 3.57 4.66 21.54
C GLU A 121 3.31 6.11 21.11
N GLY A 122 4.08 7.05 21.66
CA GLY A 122 3.98 8.47 21.32
C GLY A 122 4.55 9.39 22.39
N PRO A 123 4.46 10.72 22.21
CA PRO A 123 4.85 11.69 23.23
C PRO A 123 3.89 11.63 24.42
N PRO A 124 4.37 11.88 25.65
CA PRO A 124 3.49 11.96 26.82
C PRO A 124 2.52 13.15 26.69
N GLY A 125 1.23 12.96 26.96
CA GLY A 125 0.23 14.04 26.97
C GLY A 125 -1.24 13.58 27.01
N ASP A 126 -2.14 14.52 27.30
CA ASP A 126 -3.60 14.32 27.44
C ASP A 126 -4.32 14.14 26.08
N ARG A 127 -3.91 13.14 25.28
CA ARG A 127 -4.68 12.75 24.10
C ARG A 127 -4.95 11.25 24.09
N PRO A 128 -6.02 10.81 24.77
CA PRO A 128 -6.35 9.41 24.76
C PRO A 128 -7.19 9.08 23.54
N PHE A 129 -6.68 8.17 22.72
CA PHE A 129 -7.50 7.56 21.69
C PHE A 129 -8.74 6.92 22.31
N THR A 130 -9.88 7.05 21.64
CA THR A 130 -11.09 6.30 22.02
C THR A 130 -11.19 4.98 21.27
N ALA A 131 -10.62 4.91 20.06
CA ALA A 131 -10.45 3.68 19.32
C ALA A 131 -9.00 3.14 19.39
N SER A 132 -8.84 1.83 19.30
CA SER A 132 -7.55 1.20 18.96
C SER A 132 -7.63 0.66 17.53
N PRO A 133 -6.49 0.37 16.88
CA PRO A 133 -6.51 -0.49 15.70
C PRO A 133 -7.06 -1.86 16.04
N MET A 134 -7.34 -2.64 15.00
CA MET A 134 -7.74 -4.02 15.13
C MET A 134 -6.70 -4.95 14.51
N VAL A 135 -6.31 -5.97 15.27
CA VAL A 135 -5.39 -7.02 14.83
C VAL A 135 -6.10 -8.34 14.94
N TYR A 136 -6.35 -9.00 13.82
CA TYR A 136 -7.00 -10.30 13.80
C TYR A 136 -5.96 -11.38 13.60
N VAL A 137 -5.96 -12.38 14.48
CA VAL A 137 -5.09 -13.55 14.36
C VAL A 137 -5.92 -14.69 13.81
N ASP A 138 -5.72 -15.00 12.53
CA ASP A 138 -6.48 -16.02 11.81
C ASP A 138 -6.04 -17.43 12.21
N ALA A 139 -4.73 -17.67 12.19
CA ALA A 139 -4.14 -18.95 12.57
C ALA A 139 -2.84 -18.76 13.33
N VAL A 140 -2.57 -19.68 14.25
CA VAL A 140 -1.24 -19.93 14.80
C VAL A 140 -0.93 -21.40 14.62
N GLN A 141 0.07 -21.71 13.81
CA GLN A 141 0.48 -23.07 13.46
C GLN A 141 1.87 -23.36 14.02
N PHE A 142 2.08 -24.62 14.41
CA PHE A 142 3.37 -25.12 14.86
C PHE A 142 4.03 -25.88 13.73
N ASP A 143 5.21 -25.44 13.33
CA ASP A 143 6.03 -26.18 12.37
C ASP A 143 7.12 -26.95 13.11
N THR A 144 7.17 -28.25 12.87
CA THR A 144 8.14 -29.19 13.46
C THR A 144 9.27 -29.55 12.47
N GLY A 145 9.16 -29.12 11.21
CA GLY A 145 10.07 -29.48 10.13
C GLY A 145 11.39 -28.72 10.20
N ASP A 146 12.43 -29.37 9.68
CA ASP A 146 13.72 -28.74 9.40
C ASP A 146 13.65 -28.00 8.06
N SER A 147 13.92 -26.70 8.06
CA SER A 147 13.92 -25.87 6.86
C SER A 147 14.71 -24.59 7.05
N LEU A 148 15.26 -24.07 5.95
CA LEU A 148 15.67 -22.68 5.78
C LEU A 148 14.55 -21.98 4.98
N ARG A 149 14.05 -20.84 5.45
CA ARG A 149 12.95 -20.12 4.77
C ARG A 149 13.10 -18.62 4.84
N LEU A 150 12.59 -17.94 3.83
CA LEU A 150 12.26 -16.52 3.86
C LEU A 150 10.87 -16.33 4.50
N THR A 151 10.76 -15.44 5.48
CA THR A 151 9.54 -15.16 6.25
C THR A 151 9.50 -13.69 6.68
N ASN A 152 8.40 -13.26 7.29
CA ASN A 152 8.21 -11.90 7.80
C ASN A 152 8.51 -10.82 6.74
N ARG A 153 8.09 -11.07 5.49
CA ARG A 153 8.33 -10.17 4.35
C ARG A 153 7.47 -8.92 4.50
N PHE A 154 8.10 -7.77 4.32
CA PHE A 154 7.47 -6.47 4.32
C PHE A 154 8.12 -5.59 3.25
N PRO A 155 7.36 -4.89 2.41
CA PRO A 155 5.94 -5.13 2.14
C PRO A 155 5.64 -6.59 1.79
N GLU A 156 4.39 -7.00 1.95
CA GLU A 156 3.96 -8.38 1.69
C GLU A 156 4.01 -8.71 0.19
N PRO A 157 4.23 -9.99 -0.19
CA PRO A 157 4.12 -10.41 -1.57
C PRO A 157 2.75 -10.05 -2.18
N GLY A 158 2.77 -9.31 -3.28
CA GLY A 158 1.58 -8.87 -4.00
C GLY A 158 0.86 -7.66 -3.39
N HIS A 159 1.42 -7.00 -2.37
CA HIS A 159 0.82 -5.77 -1.81
C HIS A 159 0.85 -4.66 -2.87
N VAL A 160 -0.27 -3.96 -3.05
CA VAL A 160 -0.46 -2.80 -3.93
C VAL A 160 -0.68 -1.52 -3.11
N GLY A 161 -0.35 -0.35 -3.64
CA GLY A 161 -0.55 0.90 -2.89
C GLY A 161 0.48 1.11 -1.78
N VAL A 162 1.70 0.58 -1.96
CA VAL A 162 2.76 0.69 -0.97
C VAL A 162 3.43 2.07 -1.03
N PRO A 163 3.62 2.80 0.09
CA PRO A 163 4.32 4.09 0.08
C PRO A 163 5.69 4.01 -0.60
N ARG A 164 6.03 5.06 -1.34
CA ARG A 164 7.25 5.10 -2.16
C ARG A 164 8.55 5.19 -1.36
N ASP A 165 8.47 5.56 -0.09
CA ASP A 165 9.59 5.63 0.85
C ASP A 165 9.74 4.38 1.73
N THR A 166 8.96 3.33 1.45
CA THR A 166 8.89 2.16 2.34
C THR A 166 10.24 1.44 2.49
N SER A 167 10.56 1.03 3.72
CA SER A 167 11.64 0.07 3.94
C SER A 167 11.24 -1.33 3.49
N VAL A 168 12.18 -2.07 2.92
CA VAL A 168 12.05 -3.50 2.66
C VAL A 168 12.63 -4.27 3.84
N ALA A 169 11.83 -5.15 4.44
CA ALA A 169 12.27 -6.02 5.51
C ALA A 169 11.96 -7.47 5.21
N VAL A 170 12.95 -8.34 5.43
CA VAL A 170 12.81 -9.78 5.30
C VAL A 170 13.50 -10.49 6.44
N GLU A 171 13.10 -11.74 6.67
CA GLU A 171 13.74 -12.58 7.65
C GLU A 171 14.06 -13.96 7.09
N ILE A 172 15.30 -14.37 7.29
CA ILE A 172 15.79 -15.69 6.93
C ILE A 172 15.91 -16.50 8.21
N THR A 173 15.13 -17.57 8.34
CA THR A 173 15.05 -18.38 9.54
C THR A 173 15.36 -19.84 9.22
N THR A 174 16.26 -20.45 9.99
CA THR A 174 16.52 -21.88 9.94
C THR A 174 16.07 -22.60 11.21
N THR A 175 15.40 -23.74 11.00
CA THR A 175 15.04 -24.69 12.07
C THR A 175 16.00 -25.87 12.18
N THR A 176 16.94 -26.01 11.22
CA THR A 176 17.96 -27.08 11.19
C THR A 176 18.99 -26.93 12.29
N ALA A 177 19.74 -27.97 12.63
CA ALA A 177 20.88 -27.87 13.56
C ALA A 177 21.98 -26.87 13.11
N ASP A 178 22.14 -26.70 11.79
CA ASP A 178 23.13 -25.81 11.18
C ASP A 178 22.81 -24.32 11.35
N THR A 179 23.80 -23.47 11.06
CA THR A 179 23.71 -22.01 11.10
C THR A 179 23.56 -21.41 9.72
N ILE A 180 22.99 -20.20 9.64
CA ILE A 180 22.88 -19.45 8.39
C ILE A 180 24.27 -18.90 8.01
N SER A 181 24.68 -19.08 6.75
CA SER A 181 25.95 -18.59 6.23
C SER A 181 25.86 -17.10 5.88
N LEU A 182 26.28 -16.23 6.80
CA LEU A 182 26.28 -14.79 6.57
C LEU A 182 27.04 -14.38 5.30
N PRO A 183 28.27 -14.85 5.02
CA PRO A 183 28.99 -14.46 3.80
C PRO A 183 28.30 -14.86 2.50
N ASN A 184 27.37 -15.82 2.54
CA ASN A 184 26.58 -16.27 1.39
C ASN A 184 25.13 -15.78 1.47
N THR A 185 24.84 -14.75 2.28
CA THR A 185 23.51 -14.14 2.40
C THR A 185 23.50 -12.79 1.71
N GLN A 186 22.56 -12.64 0.77
CA GLN A 186 22.40 -11.47 -0.08
C GLN A 186 20.91 -11.10 -0.21
N LEU A 187 20.63 -9.81 -0.28
CA LEU A 187 19.32 -9.26 -0.63
C LEU A 187 19.48 -8.35 -1.84
N TYR A 188 18.60 -8.51 -2.82
CA TYR A 188 18.51 -7.66 -3.99
C TYR A 188 17.14 -6.98 -4.03
N VAL A 189 17.12 -5.69 -4.38
CA VAL A 189 15.90 -4.92 -4.63
C VAL A 189 16.00 -4.36 -6.05
N ASN A 190 15.04 -4.67 -6.92
CA ASN A 190 15.07 -4.40 -8.36
C ASN A 190 16.35 -4.89 -9.05
N GLY A 191 16.87 -6.04 -8.60
CA GLY A 191 18.12 -6.61 -9.09
C GLY A 191 19.40 -5.91 -8.59
N VAL A 192 19.28 -4.79 -7.86
CA VAL A 192 20.40 -4.08 -7.24
C VAL A 192 20.71 -4.72 -5.89
N LEU A 193 22.00 -4.96 -5.60
CA LEU A 193 22.42 -5.55 -4.33
C LEU A 193 22.19 -4.57 -3.18
N ALA A 194 21.25 -4.87 -2.29
CA ALA A 194 20.87 -4.02 -1.15
C ALA A 194 21.52 -4.47 0.17
N PHE A 195 21.85 -5.75 0.30
CA PHE A 195 22.54 -6.30 1.47
C PHE A 195 23.45 -7.45 1.05
N ALA A 196 24.64 -7.53 1.65
CA ALA A 196 25.55 -8.66 1.49
C ALA A 196 26.39 -8.88 2.74
N GLY A 197 26.49 -10.12 3.21
CA GLY A 197 27.51 -10.49 4.19
C GLY A 197 27.42 -9.79 5.55
N GLY A 198 26.24 -9.29 5.94
CA GLY A 198 26.07 -8.51 7.18
C GLY A 198 26.11 -7.00 6.97
N VAL A 199 26.26 -6.52 5.74
CA VAL A 199 26.43 -5.11 5.41
C VAL A 199 25.33 -4.65 4.46
N VAL A 200 24.62 -3.59 4.86
CA VAL A 200 23.68 -2.86 3.99
C VAL A 200 24.49 -2.06 2.97
N GLN A 201 24.07 -2.08 1.70
CA GLN A 201 24.77 -1.43 0.60
C GLN A 201 24.30 0.02 0.40
N ALA A 202 25.11 0.82 -0.29
CA ALA A 202 24.74 2.18 -0.68
C ALA A 202 23.50 2.17 -1.60
N GLY A 203 22.67 3.21 -1.52
CA GLY A 203 21.36 3.27 -2.17
C GLY A 203 20.23 2.67 -1.32
N PHE A 204 20.58 1.96 -0.24
CA PHE A 204 19.65 1.23 0.63
C PHE A 204 19.96 1.41 2.12
N SER A 205 20.71 2.46 2.45
CA SER A 205 21.30 2.69 3.77
C SER A 205 20.58 3.78 4.58
N GLY A 206 19.31 4.05 4.26
CA GLY A 206 18.48 5.01 4.99
C GLY A 206 18.38 4.72 6.49
N SER A 207 17.93 5.70 7.28
CA SER A 207 18.00 5.74 8.75
C SER A 207 17.39 4.55 9.50
N HIS A 208 16.52 3.78 8.85
CA HIS A 208 15.85 2.61 9.42
C HIS A 208 16.50 1.27 9.02
N SER A 209 17.64 1.32 8.34
CA SER A 209 18.34 0.12 7.87
C SER A 209 19.15 -0.52 9.00
N PHE A 210 18.89 -1.80 9.28
CA PHE A 210 19.66 -2.57 10.24
C PHE A 210 19.60 -4.06 9.93
N PRO A 211 20.70 -4.79 10.18
CA PRO A 211 20.64 -6.23 10.38
C PRO A 211 20.48 -6.56 11.87
N ASP A 212 19.56 -7.46 12.20
CA ASP A 212 19.52 -8.15 13.50
C ASP A 212 19.77 -9.64 13.29
N MET A 213 20.75 -10.17 14.02
CA MET A 213 21.39 -11.43 13.68
C MET A 213 21.58 -12.34 14.87
N THR A 214 21.12 -13.57 14.70
CA THR A 214 21.41 -14.71 15.56
C THR A 214 21.95 -15.86 14.71
N GLN A 215 22.38 -16.95 15.32
CA GLN A 215 22.84 -18.13 14.58
C GLN A 215 21.73 -18.79 13.73
N ARG A 216 20.46 -18.58 14.10
CA ARG A 216 19.29 -19.24 13.50
C ARG A 216 18.39 -18.30 12.71
N THR A 217 18.57 -17.00 12.87
CA THR A 217 17.74 -16.01 12.21
C THR A 217 18.53 -14.78 11.82
N ILE A 218 18.31 -14.27 10.61
CA ILE A 218 18.82 -13.00 10.11
C ILE A 218 17.63 -12.15 9.69
N ARG A 219 17.37 -11.06 10.41
CA ARG A 219 16.47 -9.98 9.98
C ARG A 219 17.29 -8.99 9.18
N ILE A 220 16.81 -8.67 7.99
CA ILE A 220 17.41 -7.66 7.12
C ILE A 220 16.36 -6.58 6.92
N VAL A 221 16.66 -5.35 7.31
CA VAL A 221 15.86 -4.17 6.97
C VAL A 221 16.75 -3.24 6.15
N VAL A 222 16.28 -2.90 4.95
CA VAL A 222 16.93 -1.95 4.06
C VAL A 222 15.94 -0.84 3.71
N THR A 223 16.40 0.40 3.69
CA THR A 223 15.57 1.58 3.39
C THR A 223 16.19 2.27 2.20
N PRO A 224 15.47 2.45 1.08
CA PRO A 224 16.04 3.07 -0.10
C PRO A 224 16.44 4.52 0.21
N ASP A 225 17.56 4.97 -0.36
CA ASP A 225 18.04 6.35 -0.16
C ASP A 225 17.19 7.34 -0.99
N ASP A 226 16.66 6.88 -2.14
CA ASP A 226 15.73 7.59 -3.01
C ASP A 226 14.33 6.93 -2.98
N LEU A 227 13.29 7.69 -3.31
CA LEU A 227 11.94 7.14 -3.41
C LEU A 227 11.83 6.16 -4.58
N PHE A 228 11.03 5.10 -4.40
CA PHE A 228 10.57 4.29 -5.53
C PHE A 228 9.72 5.13 -6.50
N GLU A 229 9.58 4.69 -7.74
CA GLU A 229 8.72 5.37 -8.72
C GLU A 229 7.23 5.12 -8.45
N SER A 230 6.36 6.02 -8.93
CA SER A 230 4.90 5.81 -8.90
C SER A 230 4.54 4.51 -9.61
N GLU A 231 3.62 3.74 -9.02
CA GLU A 231 3.18 2.42 -9.53
C GLU A 231 4.30 1.40 -9.82
N GLN A 232 5.52 1.64 -9.32
CA GLN A 232 6.64 0.76 -9.59
C GLN A 232 6.37 -0.64 -9.02
N VAL A 233 6.53 -1.66 -9.85
CA VAL A 233 6.61 -3.04 -9.38
C VAL A 233 8.02 -3.30 -8.85
N VAL A 234 8.17 -3.34 -7.53
CA VAL A 234 9.45 -3.56 -6.85
C VAL A 234 9.67 -5.05 -6.63
N SER A 235 10.76 -5.59 -7.17
CA SER A 235 11.16 -6.99 -7.01
C SER A 235 12.18 -7.15 -5.88
N VAL A 236 11.94 -8.08 -4.96
CA VAL A 236 12.82 -8.38 -3.83
C VAL A 236 13.26 -9.84 -3.92
N ARG A 237 14.58 -10.07 -4.03
CA ARG A 237 15.17 -11.40 -4.11
C ARG A 237 16.16 -11.62 -2.96
N ALA A 238 15.93 -12.68 -2.19
CA ALA A 238 16.82 -13.08 -1.11
C ALA A 238 17.52 -14.40 -1.46
N VAL A 239 18.84 -14.40 -1.33
CA VAL A 239 19.69 -15.57 -1.54
C VAL A 239 20.42 -15.87 -0.25
N SER A 240 20.34 -17.11 0.24
CA SER A 240 21.07 -17.54 1.43
C SER A 240 21.25 -19.05 1.45
N ARG A 241 22.12 -19.52 2.33
CA ARG A 241 22.34 -20.95 2.55
C ARG A 241 22.81 -21.23 3.97
N LEU A 242 22.71 -22.48 4.38
CA LEU A 242 23.35 -22.95 5.60
C LEU A 242 24.88 -23.01 5.42
N THR A 243 25.61 -22.95 6.54
CA THR A 243 27.08 -23.05 6.54
C THR A 243 27.56 -24.39 5.99
N THR A 244 26.85 -25.47 6.31
CA THR A 244 27.03 -26.77 5.68
C THR A 244 26.39 -26.76 4.30
N ALA A 245 27.18 -27.01 3.25
CA ALA A 245 26.72 -26.94 1.86
C ALA A 245 25.63 -28.01 1.61
N GLY A 246 24.36 -27.60 1.55
CA GLY A 246 23.25 -28.51 1.27
C GLY A 246 21.88 -27.85 1.16
N THR A 247 21.53 -26.97 2.10
CA THR A 247 20.24 -26.23 2.05
C THR A 247 20.48 -24.77 1.71
N ALA A 248 19.80 -24.29 0.67
CA ALA A 248 19.83 -22.92 0.21
C ALA A 248 18.43 -22.40 -0.11
N ILE A 249 18.26 -21.08 -0.08
CA ILE A 249 17.10 -20.37 -0.57
C ILE A 249 17.55 -19.39 -1.66
N ASP A 250 16.71 -19.24 -2.66
CA ASP A 250 16.79 -18.25 -3.72
C ASP A 250 15.35 -17.90 -4.08
N GLU A 251 14.78 -17.00 -3.29
CA GLU A 251 13.36 -16.68 -3.33
C GLU A 251 13.19 -15.24 -3.80
N THR A 252 12.22 -15.02 -4.70
CA THR A 252 11.85 -13.70 -5.20
C THR A 252 10.37 -13.45 -4.96
N TYR A 253 10.03 -12.24 -4.53
CA TYR A 253 8.65 -11.74 -4.47
C TYR A 253 8.61 -10.29 -4.95
N ALA A 254 7.41 -9.74 -5.15
CA ALA A 254 7.23 -8.36 -5.57
C ALA A 254 6.08 -7.68 -4.84
N PHE A 255 6.07 -6.35 -4.84
CA PHE A 255 4.99 -5.47 -4.43
C PHE A 255 4.88 -4.28 -5.39
N THR A 256 3.79 -3.54 -5.35
CA THR A 256 3.53 -2.38 -6.21
C THR A 256 3.38 -1.13 -5.36
N CYS A 257 4.15 -0.09 -5.70
CA CYS A 257 4.07 1.21 -5.05
C CYS A 257 2.72 1.90 -5.33
N GLU A 258 2.36 2.84 -4.46
CA GLU A 258 1.21 3.72 -4.65
C GLU A 258 1.32 4.55 -5.93
N ASP A 259 0.15 4.93 -6.44
CA ASP A 259 0.04 5.85 -7.54
C ASP A 259 0.01 7.28 -7.03
N GLN A 260 0.97 8.08 -7.48
CA GLN A 260 1.08 9.52 -7.27
C GLN A 260 1.22 10.28 -8.60
N THR A 261 1.01 9.60 -9.73
CA THR A 261 1.09 10.23 -11.04
C THR A 261 -0.27 10.84 -11.36
N PRO A 262 -0.35 12.16 -11.59
CA PRO A 262 -1.60 12.76 -12.00
C PRO A 262 -2.02 12.32 -13.41
N ALA A 263 -3.34 12.28 -13.65
CA ALA A 263 -3.91 12.03 -14.96
C ALA A 263 -3.45 13.05 -16.01
N GLY A 264 -2.93 12.55 -17.12
CA GLY A 264 -2.51 13.33 -18.28
C GLY A 264 -3.53 13.28 -19.41
N PHE A 265 -3.60 14.35 -20.21
CA PHE A 265 -4.42 14.34 -21.43
C PHE A 265 -3.83 13.38 -22.47
N GLU A 266 -4.67 12.48 -22.99
CA GLU A 266 -4.33 11.62 -24.11
C GLU A 266 -4.82 12.21 -25.44
N SER A 267 -6.04 12.77 -25.48
CA SER A 267 -6.56 13.44 -26.67
C SER A 267 -7.65 14.47 -26.38
N ILE A 268 -7.74 15.49 -27.24
CA ILE A 268 -8.76 16.54 -27.20
C ILE A 268 -9.25 16.79 -28.62
N LEU A 269 -10.56 16.62 -28.85
CA LEU A 269 -11.14 16.67 -30.19
C LEU A 269 -12.50 17.37 -30.18
N ALA A 270 -12.70 18.33 -31.08
CA ALA A 270 -14.05 18.83 -31.37
C ALA A 270 -14.90 17.69 -31.96
N ARG A 271 -16.08 17.48 -31.40
CA ARG A 271 -17.06 16.47 -31.86
C ARG A 271 -18.10 17.08 -32.77
N ASP A 272 -18.55 18.28 -32.41
CA ASP A 272 -19.51 19.09 -33.15
C ASP A 272 -19.24 20.57 -32.82
N GLU A 273 -20.09 21.48 -33.30
CA GLU A 273 -19.94 22.92 -33.11
C GLU A 273 -19.93 23.38 -31.64
N ARG A 274 -20.34 22.56 -30.67
CA ARG A 274 -20.41 22.91 -29.23
C ARG A 274 -19.76 21.91 -28.29
N THR A 275 -19.37 20.75 -28.79
CA THR A 275 -18.89 19.66 -27.95
C THR A 275 -17.41 19.40 -28.22
N ILE A 276 -16.61 19.39 -27.16
CA ILE A 276 -15.20 18.99 -27.19
C ILE A 276 -15.06 17.73 -26.35
N ARG A 277 -14.58 16.64 -26.94
CA ARG A 277 -14.24 15.42 -26.23
C ARG A 277 -12.83 15.50 -25.69
N VAL A 278 -12.69 15.19 -24.42
CA VAL A 278 -11.41 15.10 -23.72
C VAL A 278 -11.22 13.69 -23.19
N THR A 279 -10.06 13.11 -23.46
CA THR A 279 -9.67 11.77 -23.02
C THR A 279 -8.38 11.87 -22.21
N TRP A 280 -8.34 11.24 -21.04
CA TRP A 280 -7.15 11.07 -20.22
C TRP A 280 -6.56 9.68 -20.42
N ASN A 281 -5.27 9.53 -20.09
CA ASN A 281 -4.59 8.23 -20.05
C ASN A 281 -5.09 7.30 -18.92
N GLU A 282 -5.94 7.80 -18.02
CA GLU A 282 -6.49 7.08 -16.87
C GLU A 282 -7.83 7.66 -16.39
N ASP A 283 -8.48 6.97 -15.46
CA ASP A 283 -9.77 7.38 -14.91
C ASP A 283 -9.64 8.65 -14.06
N VAL A 284 -10.52 9.63 -14.32
CA VAL A 284 -10.58 10.88 -13.55
C VAL A 284 -11.84 10.95 -12.68
N LEU A 285 -11.77 11.73 -11.61
CA LEU A 285 -12.89 11.96 -10.71
C LEU A 285 -14.06 12.62 -11.47
N GLN A 286 -15.20 11.93 -11.52
CA GLN A 286 -16.41 12.36 -12.22
C GLN A 286 -17.67 12.13 -11.38
N VAL A 287 -17.77 12.81 -10.24
CA VAL A 287 -18.81 12.57 -9.24
C VAL A 287 -19.79 13.74 -9.14
N SER A 288 -19.30 14.99 -9.24
CA SER A 288 -20.09 16.18 -8.97
C SER A 288 -19.71 17.39 -9.83
N PRO A 289 -20.68 18.08 -10.46
CA PRO A 289 -20.43 19.27 -11.27
C PRO A 289 -20.03 20.52 -10.44
N THR A 290 -19.93 20.39 -9.11
CA THR A 290 -19.45 21.45 -8.23
C THR A 290 -18.27 21.00 -7.36
N GLY A 291 -17.71 19.82 -7.63
CA GLY A 291 -16.52 19.33 -6.95
C GLY A 291 -15.31 20.18 -7.33
N ALA A 292 -14.52 20.62 -6.34
CA ALA A 292 -13.39 21.50 -6.58
C ALA A 292 -12.34 20.86 -7.52
N ASN A 293 -12.14 19.54 -7.42
CA ASN A 293 -11.16 18.80 -8.19
C ASN A 293 -11.81 17.81 -9.19
N ASP A 294 -13.08 18.03 -9.52
CA ASP A 294 -13.89 17.09 -10.29
C ASP A 294 -13.90 17.49 -11.76
N ALA A 295 -13.68 16.53 -12.66
CA ALA A 295 -13.70 16.77 -14.10
C ALA A 295 -15.07 17.26 -14.59
N LEU A 296 -16.15 16.97 -13.86
CA LEU A 296 -17.49 17.43 -14.20
C LEU A 296 -17.75 18.90 -13.86
N ASN A 297 -16.88 19.56 -13.11
CA ASN A 297 -17.04 20.96 -12.73
C ASN A 297 -16.60 21.89 -13.88
N PRO A 298 -17.53 22.63 -14.53
CA PRO A 298 -17.18 23.52 -15.65
C PRO A 298 -16.19 24.63 -15.28
N ALA A 299 -16.10 25.00 -14.00
CA ALA A 299 -15.18 26.02 -13.53
C ALA A 299 -13.70 25.58 -13.58
N ASN A 300 -13.45 24.27 -13.67
CA ASN A 300 -12.10 23.70 -13.77
C ASN A 300 -11.55 23.72 -15.20
N TRP A 301 -12.31 24.24 -16.16
CA TRP A 301 -11.96 24.21 -17.57
C TRP A 301 -11.84 25.61 -18.15
N THR A 302 -10.80 25.83 -18.94
CA THR A 302 -10.62 27.06 -19.72
C THR A 302 -10.47 26.73 -21.20
N LEU A 303 -11.01 27.62 -22.04
CA LEU A 303 -10.93 27.55 -23.50
C LEU A 303 -10.35 28.86 -24.00
N THR A 304 -9.15 28.82 -24.59
CA THR A 304 -8.45 30.01 -25.06
C THR A 304 -8.26 29.93 -26.57
N ALA A 305 -8.78 30.89 -27.33
CA ALA A 305 -8.53 30.91 -28.77
C ALA A 305 -7.04 31.20 -29.07
N THR A 306 -6.38 30.33 -29.82
CA THR A 306 -4.94 30.46 -30.17
C THR A 306 -4.72 30.83 -31.64
N ALA A 307 -5.65 30.49 -32.54
CA ALA A 307 -5.55 30.80 -33.97
C ALA A 307 -6.93 31.00 -34.64
N GLY A 308 -6.92 31.49 -35.89
CA GLY A 308 -8.14 31.67 -36.71
C GLY A 308 -8.95 32.92 -36.37
N PHE A 309 -8.28 34.04 -36.08
CA PHE A 309 -8.94 35.29 -35.67
C PHE A 309 -9.73 35.98 -36.80
N PRO A 310 -10.89 36.61 -36.47
CA PRO A 310 -11.43 36.84 -35.14
C PRO A 310 -12.24 35.63 -34.59
N ALA A 311 -11.77 35.04 -33.48
CA ALA A 311 -12.45 33.96 -32.77
C ALA A 311 -13.24 34.50 -31.58
N VAL A 312 -14.45 33.97 -31.35
CA VAL A 312 -15.28 34.36 -30.22
C VAL A 312 -14.77 33.68 -28.93
N PRO A 313 -14.66 34.41 -27.80
CA PRO A 313 -14.36 33.81 -26.50
C PRO A 313 -15.41 32.77 -26.09
N LEU A 314 -14.96 31.61 -25.61
CA LEU A 314 -15.82 30.51 -25.17
C LEU A 314 -15.67 30.29 -23.67
N SER A 315 -16.70 29.72 -23.07
CA SER A 315 -16.61 29.10 -21.75
C SER A 315 -17.29 27.74 -21.76
N VAL A 316 -16.87 26.86 -20.85
CA VAL A 316 -17.54 25.56 -20.66
C VAL A 316 -18.82 25.79 -19.86
N ALA A 317 -19.97 25.45 -20.44
CA ALA A 317 -21.28 25.58 -19.81
C ALA A 317 -21.65 24.35 -18.98
N SER A 318 -21.25 23.16 -19.43
CA SER A 318 -21.45 21.91 -18.71
C SER A 318 -20.44 20.87 -19.16
N VAL A 319 -20.21 19.86 -18.33
CA VAL A 319 -19.37 18.70 -18.66
C VAL A 319 -20.18 17.43 -18.47
N ARG A 320 -20.02 16.45 -19.35
CA ARG A 320 -20.75 15.18 -19.34
C ARG A 320 -19.79 14.00 -19.28
N THR A 321 -20.06 13.05 -18.40
CA THR A 321 -19.38 11.74 -18.39
C THR A 321 -19.70 10.98 -19.66
N VAL A 322 -18.65 10.47 -20.31
CA VAL A 322 -18.75 9.46 -21.37
C VAL A 322 -18.29 8.11 -20.82
N SER A 323 -17.15 8.09 -20.12
CA SER A 323 -16.59 6.95 -19.39
C SER A 323 -15.61 7.46 -18.32
N GLY A 324 -15.03 6.57 -17.50
CA GLY A 324 -14.04 6.94 -16.47
C GLY A 324 -12.92 7.88 -16.93
N PRO A 325 -12.30 7.65 -18.10
CA PRO A 325 -11.24 8.51 -18.61
C PRO A 325 -11.71 9.48 -19.71
N VAL A 326 -13.02 9.67 -19.91
CA VAL A 326 -13.53 10.49 -21.03
C VAL A 326 -14.69 11.38 -20.59
N VAL A 327 -14.58 12.68 -20.89
CA VAL A 327 -15.68 13.64 -20.76
C VAL A 327 -15.95 14.37 -22.07
N ASP A 328 -17.17 14.87 -22.20
CA ASP A 328 -17.54 15.84 -23.22
C ASP A 328 -17.77 17.21 -22.55
N LEU A 329 -16.95 18.19 -22.91
CA LEU A 329 -17.15 19.60 -22.57
C LEU A 329 -18.18 20.19 -23.53
N VAL A 330 -19.19 20.87 -23.00
CA VAL A 330 -20.20 21.58 -23.79
C VAL A 330 -19.99 23.07 -23.62
N THR A 331 -19.71 23.76 -24.72
CA THR A 331 -19.46 25.21 -24.73
C THR A 331 -20.77 25.99 -24.57
N ASN A 332 -20.67 27.22 -24.05
CA ASN A 332 -21.80 28.13 -23.88
C ASN A 332 -22.40 28.62 -25.21
N ILE A 333 -21.59 28.70 -26.27
CA ILE A 333 -21.96 29.10 -27.63
C ILE A 333 -21.18 28.24 -28.65
N PRO A 334 -21.63 28.15 -29.92
CA PRO A 334 -20.88 27.43 -30.96
C PRO A 334 -19.44 27.96 -31.11
N MET A 335 -18.49 27.05 -31.30
CA MET A 335 -17.11 27.34 -31.65
C MET A 335 -17.05 28.09 -32.98
N THR A 336 -16.12 29.04 -33.10
CA THR A 336 -15.95 29.78 -34.35
C THR A 336 -15.38 28.82 -35.41
N PRO A 337 -16.01 28.69 -36.60
CA PRO A 337 -15.46 27.87 -37.67
C PRO A 337 -14.04 28.29 -38.02
N ARG A 338 -13.14 27.31 -38.17
CA ARG A 338 -11.72 27.47 -38.52
C ARG A 338 -10.90 28.22 -37.46
N ALA A 339 -11.47 28.48 -36.29
CA ALA A 339 -10.69 28.89 -35.12
C ALA A 339 -10.14 27.67 -34.40
N THR A 340 -9.01 27.89 -33.75
CA THR A 340 -8.37 26.91 -32.88
C THR A 340 -8.47 27.39 -31.45
N TYR A 341 -8.91 26.49 -30.56
CA TYR A 341 -9.00 26.74 -29.14
C TYR A 341 -8.03 25.82 -28.41
N GLU A 342 -7.31 26.33 -27.43
CA GLU A 342 -6.55 25.56 -26.46
C GLU A 342 -7.44 25.24 -25.26
N VAL A 343 -7.36 24.00 -24.78
CA VAL A 343 -8.08 23.54 -23.60
C VAL A 343 -7.10 23.40 -22.44
N SER A 344 -7.45 23.96 -21.29
CA SER A 344 -6.72 23.70 -20.05
C SER A 344 -7.69 23.20 -18.98
N ALA A 345 -7.19 22.33 -18.11
CA ALA A 345 -7.91 21.92 -16.92
C ALA A 345 -7.06 22.20 -15.68
N SER A 346 -7.72 22.64 -14.62
CA SER A 346 -7.08 22.89 -13.33
C SER A 346 -7.62 21.94 -12.28
N ALA A 347 -6.73 21.42 -11.44
CA ALA A 347 -7.04 20.63 -10.27
C ALA A 347 -7.87 19.35 -10.53
N ILE A 348 -7.85 18.77 -11.73
CA ILE A 348 -8.60 17.54 -11.99
C ILE A 348 -7.89 16.37 -11.32
N ALA A 349 -8.56 15.74 -10.36
CA ALA A 349 -8.05 14.57 -9.67
C ALA A 349 -8.32 13.28 -10.46
N ASP A 350 -7.39 12.35 -10.42
CA ASP A 350 -7.60 10.96 -10.84
C ASP A 350 -8.45 10.17 -9.81
N ALA A 351 -8.60 8.86 -10.03
CA ALA A 351 -9.30 7.96 -9.12
C ALA A 351 -8.64 7.81 -7.73
N PHE A 352 -7.35 8.12 -7.60
CA PHE A 352 -6.55 8.04 -6.38
C PHE A 352 -6.40 9.39 -5.66
N GLY A 353 -6.91 10.47 -6.25
CA GLY A 353 -6.87 11.82 -5.70
C GLY A 353 -5.65 12.63 -6.13
N ASN A 354 -4.84 12.16 -7.07
CA ASN A 354 -3.72 12.91 -7.63
C ASN A 354 -4.27 13.92 -8.63
N SER A 355 -4.02 15.21 -8.38
CA SER A 355 -4.49 16.29 -9.26
C SER A 355 -3.32 16.96 -9.96
N ASP A 356 -3.46 17.19 -11.27
CA ASP A 356 -2.58 18.10 -12.02
C ASP A 356 -3.30 19.39 -12.42
N ASP A 357 -2.49 20.42 -12.67
CA ASP A 357 -2.88 21.57 -13.47
C ASP A 357 -2.36 21.35 -14.90
N GLY A 358 -3.14 20.62 -15.70
CA GLY A 358 -2.79 20.26 -17.07
C GLY A 358 -3.18 21.34 -18.10
N THR A 359 -2.25 21.68 -18.99
CA THR A 359 -2.53 22.50 -20.18
C THR A 359 -2.16 21.71 -21.42
N TYR A 360 -3.09 21.50 -22.37
CA TYR A 360 -2.79 20.66 -23.55
C TYR A 360 -3.71 20.95 -24.74
N GLY A 361 -3.09 20.99 -25.94
CA GLY A 361 -3.75 20.70 -27.22
C GLY A 361 -4.70 21.75 -27.79
N GLU A 362 -4.79 21.77 -29.12
CA GLU A 362 -5.48 22.74 -29.96
C GLU A 362 -6.66 22.10 -30.73
N PRO A 363 -7.85 21.89 -30.16
CA PRO A 363 -9.03 21.56 -30.97
C PRO A 363 -9.37 22.68 -31.97
N GLY A 364 -9.38 22.33 -33.26
CA GLY A 364 -9.93 23.15 -34.33
C GLY A 364 -11.25 22.57 -34.85
N TYR A 365 -12.25 23.43 -35.11
CA TYR A 365 -13.49 23.03 -35.77
C TYR A 365 -13.43 23.35 -37.27
N TRP A 366 -13.41 22.31 -38.10
CA TRP A 366 -13.53 22.41 -39.55
C TRP A 366 -15.00 22.14 -39.88
N GLY A 367 -15.78 23.18 -40.16
CA GLY A 367 -17.13 22.97 -40.69
C GLY A 367 -17.02 22.31 -42.06
N ASP A 368 -17.78 21.24 -42.29
CA ASP A 368 -17.84 20.56 -43.59
C ASP A 368 -18.34 21.55 -44.66
N ASP A 369 -17.45 21.92 -45.59
CA ASP A 369 -17.81 22.52 -46.87
C ASP A 369 -18.38 21.42 -47.78
N ASP A 370 -19.58 20.94 -47.48
CA ASP A 370 -20.40 20.13 -48.42
C ASP A 370 -21.66 20.94 -48.79
N GLU A 371 -21.47 22.14 -49.35
CA GLU A 371 -22.45 22.66 -50.31
C GLU A 371 -22.18 22.00 -51.65
N ALA A 372 -22.95 20.96 -51.94
CA ALA A 372 -23.16 20.52 -53.31
C ALA A 372 -23.60 21.73 -54.15
N GLU A 373 -22.75 22.16 -55.08
CA GLU A 373 -23.15 23.08 -56.15
C GLU A 373 -24.30 22.42 -56.92
N GLU A 374 -25.54 22.83 -56.60
CA GLU A 374 -26.66 22.71 -57.52
C GLU A 374 -26.41 23.68 -58.68
N ASP A 375 -25.86 23.10 -59.74
CA ASP A 375 -25.71 23.67 -61.07
C ASP A 375 -27.10 24.06 -61.61
N TRP A 376 -27.47 25.35 -61.44
CA TRP A 376 -28.58 26.00 -62.14
C TRP A 376 -28.02 27.07 -63.08
N GLY A 377 -27.86 26.72 -64.36
CA GLY A 377 -27.66 27.71 -65.44
C GLY A 377 -26.99 27.19 -66.69
#